data_AF-A0A2V9Z877-F1
#
_entry.id   AF-A0A2V9Z877-F1
#
_cell.length_a   1.000
_cell.length_b   1.000
_cell.length_c   1.000
_cell.angle_alpha   90.00
_cell.angle_beta   90.00
_cell.angle_gamma   90.00
#
_symmetry.space_group_name_H-M   'P 1'
#
loop_
_entity.id
_entity.type
_entity.pdbx_description
1 polymer ?
#
loop_
_entity_poly.entity_id
_entity_poly.type
_entity_poly.pdbx_seq_one_letter_code
_entity_poly.pdbx_strand_id
1 'polypeptide(L)'
;MKHLVILLALLFSVQLWADEKSQVTVKSTDKSNGVVIVTAVENGKTLELQCNESQGFCTAPKPGTYSMLRLPKNHGVYDCQNVDLFPGPENEQKLGEYCLYEK
;
A
#
# COMPACT_ATOMS: atom_id res chain seq x y z
N MET A 1 28.20 -23.56 34.61
CA MET A 1 28.22 -23.19 33.18
C MET A 1 27.19 -23.99 32.35
N LYS A 2 25.97 -24.24 32.87
CA LYS A 2 24.88 -24.89 32.11
C LYS A 2 23.60 -24.04 32.06
N HIS A 3 23.42 -23.13 33.01
CA HIS A 3 22.28 -22.21 33.05
C HIS A 3 22.46 -20.94 32.20
N LEU A 4 23.69 -20.61 31.77
CA LEU A 4 23.94 -19.41 30.96
C LEU A 4 23.60 -19.60 29.47
N VAL A 5 23.54 -20.86 29.01
CA VAL A 5 23.28 -21.19 27.60
C VAL A 5 21.79 -21.08 27.26
N ILE A 6 20.91 -21.24 28.26
CA ILE A 6 19.44 -21.23 28.06
C ILE A 6 18.92 -19.80 27.83
N LEU A 7 19.58 -18.78 28.38
CA LEU A 7 19.18 -17.38 28.17
C LEU A 7 19.55 -16.83 26.78
N LEU A 8 20.49 -17.46 26.06
CA LEU A 8 20.94 -16.96 24.76
C LEU A 8 20.07 -17.43 23.58
N ALA A 9 19.12 -18.35 23.81
CA ALA A 9 18.25 -18.90 22.77
C ALA A 9 16.97 -18.10 22.50
N LEU A 10 16.67 -17.07 23.30
CA LEU A 10 15.42 -16.29 23.23
C LEU A 10 15.49 -15.03 22.36
N LEU A 11 16.61 -14.76 21.67
CA LEU A 11 16.83 -13.50 20.95
C LEU A 11 16.61 -13.54 19.42
N PHE A 12 16.09 -14.64 18.85
CA PHE A 12 15.91 -14.76 17.40
C PHE A 12 14.47 -15.11 17.00
N SER A 13 13.53 -14.20 17.22
CA SER A 13 12.29 -14.19 16.43
C SER A 13 11.60 -12.81 16.46
N VAL A 14 12.37 -11.72 16.35
CA VAL A 14 11.79 -10.51 15.80
C VAL A 14 11.77 -10.73 14.29
N GLN A 15 10.75 -11.45 13.81
CA GLN A 15 10.39 -11.34 12.40
C GLN A 15 10.01 -9.87 12.23
N LEU A 16 10.90 -9.08 11.66
CA LEU A 16 10.60 -7.75 11.19
C LEU A 16 9.49 -7.91 10.16
N TRP A 17 8.24 -7.81 10.61
CA TRP A 17 7.11 -7.54 9.74
C TRP A 17 7.27 -6.06 9.40
N ALA A 18 8.25 -5.75 8.55
CA ALA A 18 8.20 -4.52 7.80
C ALA A 18 6.88 -4.60 7.03
N ASP A 19 5.99 -3.63 7.24
CA ASP A 19 4.79 -3.45 6.42
C ASP A 19 5.22 -3.47 4.95
N GLU A 20 5.09 -4.63 4.30
CA GLU A 20 5.78 -4.91 3.04
C GLU A 20 5.06 -4.16 1.93
N LYS A 21 5.56 -2.95 1.65
CA LYS A 21 5.14 -2.17 0.49
C LYS A 21 5.44 -2.98 -0.77
N SER A 22 4.39 -3.48 -1.39
CA SER A 22 4.43 -4.12 -2.71
C SER A 22 4.74 -3.11 -3.82
N GLN A 23 5.42 -3.54 -4.88
CA GLN A 23 5.64 -2.69 -6.05
C GLN A 23 4.43 -2.74 -6.98
N VAL A 24 3.89 -1.57 -7.35
CA VAL A 24 2.76 -1.43 -8.28
C VAL A 24 3.12 -0.49 -9.42
N THR A 25 2.70 -0.80 -10.64
CA THR A 25 2.92 0.05 -11.82
C THR A 25 1.62 0.71 -12.26
N VAL A 26 1.51 2.02 -12.08
CA VAL A 26 0.41 2.84 -12.60
C VAL A 26 0.52 2.91 -14.13
N LYS A 27 -0.57 2.60 -14.81
CA LYS A 27 -0.69 2.63 -16.28
C LYS A 27 -1.40 3.89 -16.76
N SER A 28 -2.50 4.25 -16.11
CA SER A 28 -3.26 5.45 -16.40
C SER A 28 -3.98 5.94 -15.15
N THR A 29 -4.35 7.21 -15.17
CA THR A 29 -5.20 7.83 -14.16
C THR A 29 -6.24 8.67 -14.85
N ASP A 30 -7.50 8.42 -14.51
CA ASP A 30 -8.66 9.12 -15.01
C ASP A 30 -9.36 9.85 -13.85
N LYS A 31 -10.04 10.94 -14.17
CA LYS A 31 -10.84 11.70 -13.20
C LYS A 31 -12.27 11.79 -13.72
N SER A 32 -13.22 11.35 -12.90
CA SER A 32 -14.64 11.38 -13.27
C SER A 32 -15.48 11.70 -12.05
N ASN A 33 -16.29 12.75 -12.12
CA ASN A 33 -17.25 13.13 -11.08
C ASN A 33 -16.65 13.24 -9.66
N GLY A 34 -15.42 13.76 -9.53
CA GLY A 34 -14.73 13.89 -8.25
C GLY A 34 -14.09 12.59 -7.73
N VAL A 35 -14.08 11.52 -8.52
CA VAL A 35 -13.37 10.27 -8.24
C VAL A 35 -12.12 10.22 -9.11
N VAL A 36 -10.97 9.97 -8.49
CA VAL A 36 -9.73 9.60 -9.18
C VAL A 36 -9.72 8.08 -9.32
N ILE A 37 -9.56 7.61 -10.56
CA ILE A 37 -9.53 6.19 -10.90
C ILE A 37 -8.14 5.90 -11.48
N VAL A 38 -7.38 5.04 -10.81
CA VAL A 38 -6.02 4.67 -11.20
C VAL A 38 -6.03 3.23 -11.70
N THR A 39 -5.70 3.03 -12.98
CA THR A 39 -5.46 1.68 -13.50
C THR A 39 -4.01 1.32 -13.25
N ALA A 40 -3.77 0.20 -12.58
CA ALA A 40 -2.45 -0.23 -12.19
C ALA A 40 -2.22 -1.72 -12.43
N VAL A 41 -0.95 -2.14 -12.40
CA VAL A 41 -0.55 -3.54 -12.53
C VAL A 41 0.38 -3.90 -11.38
N GLU A 42 0.06 -4.99 -10.70
CA GLU A 42 0.88 -5.59 -9.65
C GLU A 42 1.03 -7.08 -9.94
N ASN A 43 2.26 -7.60 -9.94
CA ASN A 43 2.54 -9.02 -10.20
C ASN A 43 1.83 -9.59 -11.45
N GLY A 44 1.72 -8.76 -12.51
CA GLY A 44 1.06 -9.11 -13.76
C GLY A 44 -0.48 -9.04 -13.75
N LYS A 45 -1.11 -8.76 -12.61
CA LYS A 45 -2.57 -8.58 -12.47
C LYS A 45 -2.95 -7.11 -12.63
N THR A 46 -4.06 -6.86 -13.32
CA THR A 46 -4.62 -5.51 -13.44
C THR A 46 -5.46 -5.21 -12.22
N LEU A 47 -5.25 -4.03 -11.64
CA LEU A 47 -5.94 -3.51 -10.48
C LEU A 47 -6.54 -2.15 -10.83
N GLU A 48 -7.58 -1.77 -10.09
CA GLU A 48 -8.11 -0.42 -10.10
C GLU A 48 -8.07 0.16 -8.69
N LEU A 49 -7.49 1.36 -8.54
CA LEU A 49 -7.46 2.08 -7.28
C LEU A 49 -8.36 3.31 -7.40
N GLN A 50 -9.25 3.52 -6.44
CA GLN A 50 -10.17 4.66 -6.46
C GLN A 50 -10.04 5.51 -5.21
N CYS A 51 -10.02 6.83 -5.36
CA CYS A 51 -10.16 7.75 -4.23
C CYS A 51 -11.08 8.93 -4.59
N ASN A 52 -11.72 9.52 -3.58
CA ASN A 52 -12.56 10.71 -3.77
C ASN A 52 -11.72 11.98 -3.54
N GLU A 53 -11.77 12.95 -4.46
CA GLU A 53 -11.04 14.22 -4.35
C GLU A 53 -11.45 15.05 -3.13
N SER A 54 -12.63 14.80 -2.57
CA SER A 54 -13.10 15.42 -1.33
C SER A 54 -12.38 14.89 -0.08
N GLN A 55 -11.68 13.76 -0.17
CA GLN A 55 -10.92 13.18 0.93
C GLN A 55 -9.50 13.75 0.95
N GLY A 56 -8.98 13.99 2.17
CA GLY A 56 -7.57 14.31 2.34
C GLY A 56 -6.71 13.17 1.81
N PHE A 57 -5.66 13.50 1.05
CA PHE A 57 -4.76 12.51 0.43
C PHE A 57 -5.44 11.65 -0.66
N CYS A 58 -6.03 12.31 -1.66
CA CYS A 58 -6.40 11.70 -2.95
C CYS A 58 -5.61 12.38 -4.08
N THR A 59 -4.64 11.67 -4.65
CA THR A 59 -3.76 12.19 -5.69
C THR A 59 -4.05 11.49 -7.01
N ALA A 60 -3.83 12.18 -8.14
CA ALA A 60 -3.83 11.56 -9.46
C ALA A 60 -2.39 11.24 -9.90
N PRO A 61 -1.84 10.07 -9.56
CA PRO A 61 -0.46 9.73 -9.92
C PRO A 61 -0.31 9.65 -11.44
N LYS A 62 0.88 9.99 -11.94
CA LYS A 62 1.23 9.80 -13.36
C LYS A 62 1.57 8.32 -13.60
N PRO A 63 1.58 7.84 -14.85
CA PRO A 63 2.10 6.52 -15.18
C PRO A 63 3.54 6.35 -14.67
N GLY A 64 3.82 5.22 -14.01
CA GLY A 64 5.11 4.99 -13.35
C GLY A 64 5.06 3.86 -12.33
N THR A 65 6.21 3.60 -11.69
CA THR A 65 6.34 2.59 -10.64
C THR A 65 6.23 3.26 -9.27
N TYR A 66 5.43 2.64 -8.40
CA TYR A 66 5.10 3.12 -7.06
C TYR A 66 5.18 1.97 -6.06
N SER A 67 5.07 2.33 -4.79
CA SER A 67 4.94 1.39 -3.69
C SER A 67 3.53 1.44 -3.13
N MET A 68 2.96 0.28 -2.81
CA MET A 68 1.60 0.13 -2.31
C MET A 68 1.59 -0.72 -1.05
N LEU A 69 0.97 -0.20 0.00
CA LEU A 69 0.74 -0.93 1.25
C LEU A 69 -0.75 -1.29 1.35
N ARG A 70 -1.06 -2.57 1.55
CA ARG A 70 -2.43 -3.00 1.88
C ARG A 70 -2.67 -2.81 3.37
N LEU A 71 -3.71 -2.04 3.71
CA LEU A 71 -4.07 -1.83 5.11
C LEU A 71 -4.83 -3.06 5.67
N PRO A 72 -4.77 -3.31 6.99
CA PRO A 72 -5.59 -4.34 7.61
C PRO A 72 -7.09 -4.14 7.34
N LYS A 73 -7.88 -5.21 7.44
CA LYS A 73 -9.34 -5.12 7.30
C LYS A 73 -9.91 -4.12 8.31
N ASN A 74 -10.89 -3.31 7.87
CA ASN A 74 -11.52 -2.25 8.66
C ASN A 74 -10.58 -1.11 9.09
N HIS A 75 -9.42 -0.96 8.45
CA HIS A 75 -8.57 0.22 8.57
C HIS A 75 -8.64 1.04 7.28
N GLY A 76 -8.59 2.36 7.45
CA GLY A 76 -8.66 3.33 6.36
C GLY A 76 -9.98 4.09 6.29
N VAL A 77 -10.14 4.88 5.23
CA VAL A 77 -11.23 5.83 5.03
C VAL A 77 -12.38 5.28 4.20
N TYR A 78 -12.16 4.22 3.42
CA TYR A 78 -13.17 3.60 2.57
C TYR A 78 -13.68 2.27 3.14
N ASP A 79 -14.93 1.93 2.81
CA ASP A 79 -15.54 0.63 3.12
C ASP A 79 -15.17 -0.43 2.07
N CYS A 80 -13.87 -0.75 2.00
CA CYS A 80 -13.31 -1.76 1.10
C CYS A 80 -11.88 -2.14 1.55
N GLN A 81 -11.13 -2.85 0.69
CA GLN A 81 -9.71 -3.05 0.93
C GLN A 81 -8.95 -1.75 0.66
N ASN A 82 -8.63 -1.00 1.72
CA ASN A 82 -7.84 0.22 1.62
C ASN A 82 -6.36 -0.10 1.32
N VAL A 83 -5.75 0.75 0.50
CA VAL A 83 -4.32 0.75 0.21
C VAL A 83 -3.75 2.16 0.30
N ASP A 84 -2.55 2.30 0.85
CA ASP A 84 -1.77 3.53 0.76
C ASP A 84 -0.78 3.43 -0.41
N LEU A 85 -0.73 4.48 -1.24
CA LEU A 85 0.22 4.59 -2.35
C LEU A 85 1.35 5.56 -1.99
N PHE A 86 2.58 5.20 -2.31
CA PHE A 86 3.81 5.94 -2.03
C PHE A 86 4.63 6.13 -3.31
N PRO A 87 5.41 7.23 -3.44
CA PRO A 87 6.26 7.46 -4.61
C PRO A 87 7.31 6.35 -4.85
N GLY A 88 7.69 5.61 -3.80
CA GLY A 88 8.65 4.52 -3.86
C GLY A 88 8.86 3.87 -2.48
N PRO A 89 9.72 2.84 -2.39
CA PRO A 89 9.80 1.97 -1.21
C PRO A 89 10.34 2.66 0.04
N GLU A 90 11.28 3.61 -0.13
CA GLU A 90 11.90 4.38 0.97
C GLU A 90 11.08 5.62 1.36
N ASN A 91 10.02 5.94 0.60
CA ASN A 91 9.20 7.10 0.89
C ASN A 91 8.11 6.73 1.90
N GLU A 92 8.13 7.41 3.04
CA GLU A 92 7.07 7.28 4.05
C GLU A 92 5.92 8.28 3.85
N GLN A 93 6.12 9.28 2.98
CA GLN A 93 5.05 10.22 2.66
C GLN A 93 4.07 9.58 1.67
N LYS A 94 2.87 9.26 2.15
CA LYS A 94 1.80 8.75 1.30
C LYS A 94 1.32 9.79 0.30
N LEU A 95 1.13 9.36 -0.95
CA LEU A 95 0.48 10.14 -2.01
C LEU A 95 -1.02 10.14 -1.84
N GLY A 96 -1.56 9.02 -1.38
CA GLY A 96 -2.97 8.92 -1.11
C GLY A 96 -3.37 7.56 -0.58
N GLU A 97 -4.59 7.53 -0.08
CA GLU A 97 -5.28 6.30 0.30
C GLU A 97 -6.38 6.02 -0.72
N TYR A 98 -6.47 4.76 -1.14
CA TYR A 98 -7.36 4.34 -2.22
C TYR A 98 -8.09 3.06 -1.84
N CYS A 99 -9.26 2.90 -2.42
CA CYS A 99 -9.97 1.64 -2.46
C CYS A 99 -9.41 0.74 -3.57
N LEU A 100 -9.01 -0.48 -3.23
CA LEU A 100 -8.48 -1.47 -4.18
C LEU A 100 -9.60 -2.38 -4.73
N TYR A 101 -9.67 -2.46 -6.06
CA TYR A 101 -10.50 -3.42 -6.78
C TYR A 101 -9.61 -4.28 -7.70
N GLU A 102 -9.73 -5.60 -7.59
CA GLU A 102 -9.09 -6.53 -8.52
C GLU A 102 -10.01 -6.72 -9.74
N LYS A 103 -9.46 -6.66 -10.95
CA LYS A 103 -10.20 -6.91 -12.20
C LYS A 103 -10.10 -8.37 -12.65
#